data_AF-A0A6L5R1G4-F1
#
_entry.id   AF-A0A6L5R1G4-F1
#
_cell.length_a   1.000
_cell.length_b   1.000
_cell.length_c   1.000
_cell.angle_alpha   90.00
_cell.angle_beta   90.00
_cell.angle_gamma   90.00
#
_symmetry.space_group_name_H-M   'P 1'
#
loop_
_entity.id
_entity.type
_entity.pdbx_description
1 polymer ?
#
loop_
_entity_poly.entity_id
_entity_poly.type
_entity_poly.pdbx_seq_one_letter_code
_entity_poly.pdbx_strand_id
1 'polypeptide(L)'
;MTKPFGSLTDDEVQHAGRVELRRVVVTDDVESWDLLLYTAGGIEPIAVDAFSLDELNRINPPSSRDLADGVAKVVLGCHGLRRTEPWTMSRDAAAWTARVAPVPVAASEEAPAGG
;
A
#
# COMPACT_ATOMS: atom_id res chain seq x y z
N MET A 1 -6.93 14.44 10.35
CA MET A 1 -7.82 13.26 10.46
C MET A 1 -7.50 12.37 9.28
N THR A 2 -7.17 11.10 9.50
CA THR A 2 -6.86 10.13 8.43
C THR A 2 -8.13 9.67 7.72
N LYS A 3 -8.05 9.36 6.43
CA LYS A 3 -9.18 8.89 5.60
C LYS A 3 -8.87 7.56 4.91
N PRO A 4 -9.86 6.81 4.40
CA PRO A 4 -9.59 5.60 3.62
C PRO A 4 -8.91 5.93 2.29
N PHE A 5 -8.18 4.96 1.71
CA PHE A 5 -7.53 5.15 0.40
C PHE A 5 -8.52 5.51 -0.70
N GLY A 6 -9.74 4.94 -0.64
CA GLY A 6 -10.85 5.25 -1.55
C GLY A 6 -11.30 6.72 -1.58
N SER A 7 -10.82 7.56 -0.66
CA SER A 7 -11.13 8.99 -0.58
C SER A 7 -9.93 9.90 -0.89
N LEU A 8 -8.82 9.35 -1.38
CA LEU A 8 -7.69 10.12 -1.86
C LEU A 8 -8.06 10.92 -3.11
N THR A 9 -7.64 12.18 -3.13
CA THR A 9 -7.68 13.05 -4.30
C THR A 9 -6.42 12.84 -5.15
N ASP A 10 -6.49 13.19 -6.44
CA ASP A 10 -5.34 13.10 -7.33
C ASP A 10 -4.13 13.89 -6.82
N ASP A 11 -4.35 15.07 -6.23
CA ASP A 11 -3.29 15.90 -5.65
C ASP A 11 -2.56 15.18 -4.52
N GLU A 12 -3.29 14.52 -3.61
CA GLU A 12 -2.68 13.76 -2.52
C GLU A 12 -1.93 12.52 -3.02
N VAL A 13 -2.44 11.89 -4.09
CA VAL A 13 -1.76 10.78 -4.77
C VAL A 13 -0.42 11.25 -5.35
N GLN A 14 -0.37 12.44 -5.98
CA GLN A 14 0.89 12.99 -6.50
C GLN A 14 1.92 13.30 -5.42
N HIS A 15 1.48 13.64 -4.21
CA HIS A 15 2.37 13.96 -3.08
C HIS A 15 2.73 12.74 -2.22
N ALA A 16 2.18 11.56 -2.51
CA ALA A 16 2.48 10.33 -1.80
C ALA A 16 3.97 9.95 -1.94
N GLY A 17 4.61 9.57 -0.83
CA GLY A 17 6.05 9.28 -0.83
C GLY A 17 6.47 8.06 -0.02
N ARG A 18 5.64 7.62 0.94
CA ARG A 18 5.91 6.41 1.74
C ARG A 18 4.63 5.66 2.02
N VAL A 19 4.71 4.33 1.97
CA VAL A 19 3.69 3.43 2.49
C VAL A 19 4.27 2.62 3.64
N GLU A 20 3.42 2.29 4.60
CA GLU A 20 3.75 1.45 5.74
C GLU A 20 2.68 0.38 5.92
N LEU A 21 3.11 -0.86 6.14
CA LEU A 21 2.28 -1.95 6.62
C LEU A 21 2.60 -2.15 8.09
N ARG A 22 1.63 -1.92 8.96
CA ARG A 22 1.74 -2.19 10.40
C ARG A 22 0.95 -3.43 10.75
N ARG A 23 1.59 -4.37 11.41
CA ARG A 23 0.93 -5.54 11.95
C ARG A 23 0.18 -5.15 13.21
N VAL A 24 -1.12 -5.41 13.22
CA VAL A 24 -2.00 -5.26 14.39
C VAL A 24 -2.44 -6.67 14.76
N VAL A 25 -1.69 -7.29 15.67
CA VAL A 25 -2.01 -8.66 16.12
C VAL A 25 -3.17 -8.59 17.10
N VAL A 26 -4.29 -9.21 16.73
CA VAL A 26 -5.50 -9.22 17.56
C VAL A 26 -5.59 -10.53 18.36
N THR A 27 -5.23 -11.68 17.76
CA THR A 27 -5.16 -13.01 18.41
C THR A 27 -4.18 -13.97 17.69
N ASP A 28 -4.02 -15.20 18.20
CA ASP A 28 -3.22 -16.26 17.53
C ASP A 28 -3.81 -16.71 16.19
N ASP A 29 -5.12 -16.49 15.98
CA ASP A 29 -5.86 -16.95 14.80
C ASP A 29 -6.18 -15.83 13.80
N VAL A 30 -6.08 -14.56 14.23
CA VAL A 30 -6.45 -13.40 13.42
C VAL A 30 -5.30 -12.39 13.41
N GLU A 31 -4.75 -12.21 12.22
CA GLU A 31 -3.74 -11.21 11.94
C GLU A 31 -4.36 -10.06 11.15
N SER A 32 -4.43 -8.89 11.77
CA SER A 32 -4.88 -7.66 11.14
C SER A 32 -3.69 -6.77 10.78
N TRP A 33 -3.89 -5.94 9.78
CA TRP A 33 -2.87 -5.04 9.26
C TRP A 33 -3.47 -3.69 8.95
N ASP A 34 -2.74 -2.64 9.31
CA ASP A 34 -3.00 -1.29 8.84
C ASP A 34 -2.05 -0.98 7.68
N LEU A 35 -2.62 -0.55 6.56
CA LEU A 35 -1.90 0.05 5.44
C LEU A 35 -1.98 1.57 5.60
N LEU A 36 -0.86 2.24 5.78
CA LEU A 36 -0.79 3.68 5.96
C LEU A 36 -0.02 4.33 4.81
N LEU A 37 -0.59 5.39 4.23
CA LEU A 37 0.05 6.22 3.21
C LEU A 37 0.51 7.54 3.82
N TYR A 38 1.69 7.99 3.44
CA TYR A 38 2.26 9.25 3.87
C TYR A 38 2.72 10.08 2.66
N THR A 39 2.70 11.40 2.83
CA THR A 39 3.37 12.30 1.90
C THR A 39 4.89 12.13 1.94
N ALA A 40 5.58 12.61 0.91
CA ALA A 40 7.04 12.70 0.91
C ALA A 40 7.53 13.58 2.09
N GLY A 41 8.28 12.99 3.01
CA GLY A 41 8.77 13.67 4.22
C GLY A 41 7.76 13.84 5.35
N GLY A 42 6.51 13.39 5.15
CA GLY A 42 5.46 13.45 6.16
C GLY A 42 5.66 12.43 7.30
N ILE A 43 5.27 12.84 8.51
CA ILE A 43 5.24 11.97 9.70
C ILE A 43 3.82 11.52 10.05
N GLU A 44 2.79 12.22 9.55
CA GLU A 44 1.39 11.85 9.73
C GLU A 44 0.85 11.16 8.47
N PRO A 45 0.09 10.08 8.62
CA PRO A 45 -0.52 9.40 7.49
C PRO A 45 -1.65 10.26 6.90
N ILE A 46 -1.75 10.26 5.57
CA ILE A 46 -2.83 10.91 4.81
C ILE A 46 -3.97 9.95 4.51
N ALA A 47 -3.68 8.65 4.42
CA ALA A 47 -4.69 7.61 4.27
C ALA A 47 -4.35 6.35 5.07
N VAL A 48 -5.38 5.66 5.53
CA VAL A 48 -5.29 4.39 6.26
C VAL A 48 -6.41 3.46 5.84
N ASP A 49 -6.08 2.22 5.49
CA ASP A 49 -7.01 1.11 5.36
C ASP A 49 -6.58 -0.03 6.30
N ALA A 50 -7.56 -0.72 6.89
CA ALA A 50 -7.32 -1.89 7.73
C ALA A 50 -7.87 -3.16 7.06
N PHE A 51 -7.13 -4.26 7.13
CA PHE A 51 -7.57 -5.55 6.61
C PHE A 51 -7.11 -6.71 7.50
N SER A 52 -7.89 -7.78 7.52
CA SER A 52 -7.56 -9.02 8.21
C SER A 52 -7.23 -10.11 7.22
N LEU A 53 -6.28 -10.97 7.59
CA LEU A 53 -5.95 -12.17 6.84
C LEU A 53 -6.57 -13.37 7.56
N ASP A 54 -7.80 -13.75 7.20
CA ASP A 54 -8.46 -14.94 7.77
C ASP A 54 -7.93 -16.23 7.13
N GLU A 55 -7.61 -17.23 7.96
CA GLU A 55 -7.50 -18.70 7.75
C GLU A 55 -7.09 -19.29 6.37
N LEU A 56 -6.53 -18.55 5.42
CA LEU A 56 -6.26 -19.03 4.05
C LEU A 56 -5.07 -20.03 3.96
N ASN A 57 -4.57 -20.51 5.09
CA ASN A 57 -3.20 -20.98 5.24
C ASN A 57 -3.09 -22.34 5.96
N ARG A 58 -3.98 -23.30 5.67
CA ARG A 58 -3.85 -24.66 6.26
C ARG A 58 -2.98 -25.65 5.49
N ILE A 59 -2.49 -25.33 4.28
CA ILE A 59 -1.80 -26.33 3.44
C ILE A 59 -0.38 -25.94 3.00
N ASN A 60 -0.09 -24.66 2.74
CA ASN A 60 1.30 -24.15 2.66
C ASN A 60 1.29 -22.59 2.64
N PRO A 61 1.44 -21.92 3.79
CA PRO A 61 1.29 -20.47 3.85
C PRO A 61 2.38 -19.71 3.09
N PRO A 62 2.07 -18.77 2.17
CA PRO A 62 2.91 -17.59 2.04
C PRO A 62 3.03 -16.96 3.44
N SER A 63 4.17 -16.35 3.77
CA SER A 63 4.26 -15.66 5.06
C SER A 63 3.14 -14.60 5.14
N SER A 64 2.54 -14.33 6.32
CA SER A 64 1.48 -13.32 6.45
C SER A 64 1.89 -11.96 5.84
N ARG A 65 3.19 -11.67 5.88
CA ARG A 65 3.81 -10.55 5.18
C ARG A 65 3.60 -10.59 3.67
N ASP A 66 3.79 -11.72 3.00
CA ASP A 66 3.63 -11.82 1.54
C ASP A 66 2.16 -11.62 1.12
N LEU A 67 1.22 -12.07 1.96
CA LEU A 67 -0.21 -11.80 1.76
C LEU A 67 -0.53 -10.31 1.95
N ALA A 68 -0.07 -9.71 3.06
CA ALA A 68 -0.22 -8.28 3.30
C ALA A 68 0.46 -7.44 2.21
N ASP A 69 1.59 -7.91 1.67
CA ASP A 69 2.28 -7.33 0.53
C ASP A 69 1.41 -7.34 -0.73
N GLY A 70 0.79 -8.48 -1.04
CA GLY A 70 -0.15 -8.63 -2.14
C GLY A 70 -1.32 -7.64 -2.02
N VAL A 71 -1.92 -7.52 -0.84
CA VAL A 71 -3.00 -6.56 -0.58
C VAL A 71 -2.52 -5.12 -0.78
N ALA A 72 -1.38 -4.75 -0.20
CA ALA A 72 -0.81 -3.40 -0.36
C ALA A 72 -0.56 -3.05 -1.83
N LYS A 73 -0.05 -4.01 -2.63
CA LYS A 73 0.19 -3.83 -4.07
C LYS A 73 -1.11 -3.57 -4.83
N VAL A 74 -2.18 -4.31 -4.52
CA VAL A 74 -3.50 -4.14 -5.15
C VAL A 74 -4.09 -2.78 -4.80
N VAL A 75 -4.14 -2.43 -3.50
CA VAL A 75 -4.70 -1.15 -3.04
C VAL A 75 -3.95 0.03 -3.67
N LEU A 76 -2.63 0.04 -3.62
CA LEU A 76 -1.83 1.10 -4.26
C LEU A 76 -2.11 1.19 -5.77
N GLY A 77 -2.17 0.04 -6.45
CA GLY A 77 -2.44 -0.01 -7.90
C GLY A 77 -3.79 0.56 -8.28
N CYS A 78 -4.84 0.30 -7.49
CA CYS A 78 -6.18 0.89 -7.69
C CYS A 78 -6.18 2.42 -7.59
N HIS A 79 -5.18 3.01 -6.93
CA HIS A 79 -5.02 4.46 -6.76
C HIS A 79 -3.88 5.04 -7.59
N GLY A 80 -3.44 4.33 -8.65
CA GLY A 80 -2.40 4.83 -9.53
C GLY A 80 -1.03 4.97 -8.85
N LEU A 81 -0.81 4.26 -7.75
CA LEU A 81 0.45 4.23 -7.03
C LEU A 81 1.16 2.89 -7.23
N ARG A 82 2.49 2.94 -7.20
CA ARG A 82 3.33 1.75 -7.08
C ARG A 82 4.32 1.93 -5.94
N ARG A 83 4.59 0.82 -5.25
CA ARG A 83 5.71 0.76 -4.31
C ARG A 83 7.02 0.60 -5.07
N THR A 84 8.07 1.23 -4.54
CA THR A 84 9.46 0.96 -4.92
C THR A 84 10.02 -0.09 -3.97
N GLU A 85 10.47 -1.22 -4.50
CA GLU A 85 11.06 -2.31 -3.70
C GLU A 85 12.47 -1.98 -3.18
N PRO A 86 12.92 -2.63 -2.09
CA PRO A 86 12.20 -3.59 -1.25
C PRO A 86 11.47 -2.94 -0.07
N TRP A 87 10.64 -3.73 0.63
CA TRP A 87 10.17 -3.38 1.97
C TRP A 87 11.32 -3.33 2.97
N THR A 88 11.44 -2.24 3.71
CA THR A 88 12.35 -2.05 4.84
C THR A 88 11.63 -2.32 6.14
N MET A 89 12.09 -3.30 6.92
CA MET A 89 11.50 -3.65 8.21
C MET A 89 11.95 -2.67 9.29
N SER A 90 11.01 -2.29 10.15
CA SER A 90 11.25 -1.54 11.38
C SER A 90 12.07 -2.36 12.39
N ARG A 91 12.66 -1.68 13.38
CA ARG A 91 13.54 -2.32 14.38
C ARG A 91 12.80 -3.33 15.26
N ASP A 92 11.54 -3.05 15.59
CA ASP A 92 10.69 -3.91 16.42
C ASP A 92 9.94 -4.99 15.61
N ALA A 93 10.19 -5.05 14.29
CA ALA A 93 9.52 -5.95 13.35
C ALA A 93 7.98 -5.83 13.35
N ALA A 94 7.43 -4.70 13.82
CA ALA A 94 5.99 -4.45 13.84
C ALA A 94 5.49 -3.80 12.54
N ALA A 95 6.41 -3.20 11.77
CA ALA A 95 6.09 -2.48 10.55
C ALA A 95 7.09 -2.72 9.41
N TRP A 96 6.59 -2.64 8.18
CA TRP A 96 7.38 -2.63 6.96
C TRP A 96 7.09 -1.36 6.19
N THR A 97 8.12 -0.69 5.71
CA THR A 97 8.02 0.61 5.02
C THR A 97 8.64 0.54 3.65
N ALA A 98 8.10 1.30 2.71
CA ALA A 98 8.69 1.46 1.40
C ALA A 98 8.31 2.80 0.79
N ARG A 99 9.11 3.24 -0.20
CA ARG A 99 8.76 4.42 -0.99
C ARG A 99 7.64 4.09 -1.95
N VAL A 100 6.80 5.08 -2.24
CA VAL A 100 5.81 4.99 -3.31
C VAL A 100 6.06 6.07 -4.34
N ALA A 101 5.54 5.84 -5.54
CA ALA A 101 5.50 6.84 -6.60
C ALA A 101 4.22 6.64 -7.41
N PRO A 102 3.69 7.70 -8.04
CA PRO A 102 2.68 7.56 -9.08
C PRO A 102 3.14 6.58 -10.18
N VAL A 103 2.20 5.78 -10.67
CA VAL A 103 2.39 5.01 -11.89
C VAL A 103 2.33 6.00 -13.05
N PRO A 104 3.36 6.07 -13.91
CA PRO A 104 3.28 6.90 -15.10
C PRO A 104 2.07 6.44 -15.92
N VAL A 105 1.11 7.33 -16.15
CA VAL A 105 0.10 7.10 -17.17
C VAL A 105 0.87 7.04 -18.48
N ALA A 106 0.90 5.87 -19.13
CA ALA A 106 1.42 5.80 -20.48
C ALA A 106 0.61 6.83 -21.28
N ALA A 107 1.28 7.83 -21.85
CA ALA A 107 0.66 8.72 -22.80
C ALA A 107 0.03 7.81 -23.85
N SER A 108 -1.29 7.74 -23.88
CA SER A 108 -1.98 7.07 -24.97
C SER A 108 -1.54 7.84 -26.20
N GLU A 109 -0.76 7.21 -27.07
CA GLU A 109 -0.43 7.78 -28.37
C GLU A 109 -1.76 8.10 -29.05
N GLU A 110 -2.15 9.38 -29.06
CA GLU A 110 -3.04 9.89 -30.10
C GLU A 110 -2.30 9.68 -31.40
N ALA A 111 -2.61 8.57 -32.08
CA ALA A 111 -2.23 8.39 -33.45
C ALA A 111 -2.81 9.59 -34.24
N PRO A 112 -2.00 10.38 -34.95
CA PRO A 112 -2.56 11.41 -35.82
C PRO A 112 -3.34 10.70 -36.92
N ALA A 113 -4.65 10.91 -36.96
CA ALA A 113 -5.45 10.61 -38.14
C ALA A 113 -4.95 11.50 -39.28
N GLY A 114 -3.99 10.99 -40.03
CA GLY A 114 -3.45 11.64 -41.21
C GLY A 114 -4.29 11.35 -42.44
N GLY A 115 -4.51 12.39 -43.25
CA GLY A 115 -4.59 12.32 -44.71
C GLY A 115 -5.96 12.18 -45.32
#